data_AF-A0A536F4W7-F1
#
_entry.id   AF-A0A536F4W7-F1
#
_cell.length_a   1.000
_cell.length_b   1.000
_cell.length_c   1.000
_cell.angle_alpha   90.00
_cell.angle_beta   90.00
_cell.angle_gamma   90.00
#
_symmetry.space_group_name_H-M   'P 1'
#
loop_
_entity.id
_entity.type
_entity.pdbx_description
1 polymer ?
#
loop_
_entity_poly.entity_id
_entity_poly.type
_entity_poly.pdbx_seq_one_letter_code
_entity_poly.pdbx_strand_id
1 'polypeptide(L)'
;MRLVIVGLLALVIVNACSPGLILGGTEPAAIFESTPAYPGYPWTREGRTVSPEELGTIAGPSHCGWESATFLNIGWPPGTHSGSAAQARQYIRDPKAVTPTKLRDLLDLHATLPSDASATGYVYRGIAVYLSPSDQDRAVYVVGTRSVERWPRSDPMTLCE
;
A
#
# COMPACT_ATOMS: atom_id res chain seq x y z
N MET A 1 61.56 -48.05 5.04
CA MET A 1 61.55 -47.03 3.97
C MET A 1 60.09 -46.81 3.56
N ARG A 2 59.54 -45.64 3.89
CA ARG A 2 58.31 -44.97 3.40
C ARG A 2 56.96 -45.72 3.45
N LEU A 3 56.15 -45.33 4.45
CA LEU A 3 54.69 -45.35 4.43
C LEU A 3 54.15 -44.61 3.20
N VAL A 4 53.10 -45.15 2.56
CA VAL A 4 52.23 -44.39 1.66
C VAL A 4 50.81 -44.47 2.24
N ILE A 5 50.41 -43.39 2.90
CA ILE A 5 49.03 -43.16 3.35
C ILE A 5 48.25 -42.62 2.16
N VAL A 6 47.33 -43.41 1.62
CA VAL A 6 46.37 -42.96 0.61
C VAL A 6 45.28 -42.17 1.34
N GLY A 7 45.39 -40.85 1.32
CA GLY A 7 44.37 -39.95 1.87
C GLY A 7 43.11 -39.96 1.00
N LEU A 8 42.03 -40.52 1.53
CA LEU A 8 40.69 -40.37 0.96
C LEU A 8 40.19 -38.96 1.28
N LEU A 9 40.21 -38.05 0.30
CA LEU A 9 39.48 -36.79 0.40
C LEU A 9 37.98 -37.08 0.28
N ALA A 10 37.28 -37.10 1.41
CA ALA A 10 35.82 -37.04 1.43
C ALA A 10 35.39 -35.61 1.07
N LEU A 11 34.93 -35.42 -0.17
CA LEU A 11 34.30 -34.19 -0.60
C LEU A 11 32.92 -34.10 0.06
N VAL A 12 32.82 -33.38 1.17
CA VAL A 12 31.53 -33.01 1.77
C VAL A 12 30.92 -31.93 0.88
N ILE A 13 30.01 -32.33 -0.02
CA ILE A 13 29.17 -31.40 -0.75
C ILE A 13 28.14 -30.88 0.26
N VAL A 14 28.46 -29.76 0.91
CA VAL A 14 27.47 -28.99 1.65
C VAL A 14 26.53 -28.40 0.61
N ASN A 15 25.39 -29.05 0.40
CA ASN A 15 24.26 -28.44 -0.31
C ASN A 15 23.82 -27.23 0.52
N ALA A 16 24.36 -26.06 0.20
CA ALA A 16 23.81 -24.81 0.65
C ALA A 16 22.43 -24.69 0.01
N CYS A 17 21.39 -25.08 0.75
CA CYS A 17 20.09 -24.47 0.59
C CYS A 17 20.29 -22.99 0.92
N SER A 18 20.65 -22.19 -0.07
CA SER A 18 20.45 -20.75 0.02
C SER A 18 18.94 -20.58 0.12
N PRO A 19 18.37 -20.12 1.26
CA PRO A 19 17.03 -19.57 1.20
C PRO A 19 17.14 -18.41 0.21
N GLY A 20 16.49 -18.58 -0.95
CA GLY A 20 16.42 -17.52 -1.94
C GLY A 20 15.97 -16.27 -1.22
N LEU A 21 16.84 -15.27 -1.17
CA LEU A 21 16.44 -13.95 -0.72
C LEU A 21 15.33 -13.52 -1.66
N ILE A 22 14.07 -13.54 -1.20
CA ILE A 22 12.99 -12.86 -1.91
C ILE A 22 13.27 -11.36 -1.73
N LEU A 23 14.20 -10.82 -2.55
CA LEU A 23 14.59 -9.41 -2.62
C LEU A 23 13.53 -8.57 -3.36
N GLY A 24 12.27 -8.97 -3.31
CA GLY A 24 11.19 -8.39 -4.11
C GLY A 24 9.98 -8.05 -3.26
N GLY A 25 10.18 -7.38 -2.12
CA GLY A 25 9.08 -6.79 -1.39
C GLY A 25 8.48 -5.63 -2.19
N THR A 26 7.15 -5.57 -2.30
CA THR A 26 6.46 -4.43 -2.90
C THR A 26 6.33 -3.33 -1.86
N GLU A 27 6.74 -2.11 -2.21
CA GLU A 27 6.66 -0.94 -1.32
C GLU A 27 5.66 0.09 -1.86
N PRO A 28 4.93 0.83 -1.00
CA PRO A 28 3.93 1.80 -1.43
C PRO A 28 4.52 2.85 -2.38
N ALA A 29 5.69 3.41 -2.04
CA ALA A 29 6.36 4.40 -2.89
C ALA A 29 6.61 3.89 -4.32
N ALA A 30 7.01 2.61 -4.50
CA ALA A 30 7.24 2.06 -5.83
C ALA A 30 5.95 1.88 -6.64
N ILE A 31 4.82 1.63 -5.97
CA ILE A 31 3.51 1.45 -6.62
C ILE A 31 2.84 2.79 -6.91
N PHE A 32 2.88 3.74 -5.98
CA PHE A 32 2.08 4.97 -6.03
C PHE A 32 2.82 6.19 -6.57
N GLU A 33 4.05 6.03 -7.06
CA GLU A 33 4.76 7.10 -7.78
C GLU A 33 4.20 7.34 -9.19
N SER A 34 3.55 6.33 -9.76
CA SER A 34 2.94 6.37 -11.10
C SER A 34 1.57 5.70 -11.08
N THR A 35 0.68 6.19 -10.22
CA THR A 35 -0.69 5.67 -10.13
C THR A 35 -1.43 5.88 -11.46
N PRO A 36 -2.15 4.88 -11.99
CA PRO A 36 -2.94 5.05 -13.20
C PRO A 36 -4.20 5.88 -12.92
N ALA A 37 -4.74 6.49 -13.99
CA ALA A 37 -6.09 7.04 -13.95
C ALA A 37 -7.14 5.93 -13.69
N TYR A 38 -8.39 6.34 -13.48
CA TYR A 38 -9.53 5.42 -13.34
C TYR A 38 -9.53 4.34 -14.46
N PRO A 39 -9.77 3.05 -14.14
CA PRO A 39 -10.29 2.50 -12.88
C PRO A 39 -9.25 2.25 -11.78
N GLY A 40 -7.98 2.57 -12.00
CA GLY A 40 -6.94 2.40 -11.00
C GLY A 40 -6.39 0.97 -10.91
N TYR A 41 -5.93 0.59 -9.73
CA TYR A 41 -5.39 -0.75 -9.46
C TYR A 41 -6.50 -1.77 -9.13
N PRO A 42 -6.38 -3.04 -9.59
CA PRO A 42 -7.32 -4.10 -9.26
C PRO A 42 -7.06 -4.64 -7.85
N TRP A 43 -7.62 -3.97 -6.85
CA TRP A 43 -7.54 -4.42 -5.45
C TRP A 43 -8.32 -5.71 -5.24
N THR A 44 -7.86 -6.50 -4.28
CA THR A 44 -8.53 -7.74 -3.88
C THR A 44 -8.89 -7.71 -2.39
N ARG A 45 -9.98 -8.38 -2.03
CA ARG A 45 -10.36 -8.68 -0.65
C ARG A 45 -10.89 -10.11 -0.60
N GLU A 46 -10.41 -10.88 0.37
CA GLU A 46 -10.78 -12.32 0.49
C GLU A 46 -10.51 -13.11 -0.81
N GLY A 47 -9.43 -12.76 -1.53
CA GLY A 47 -9.05 -13.41 -2.79
C GLY A 47 -9.89 -13.04 -4.01
N ARG A 48 -10.83 -12.09 -3.89
CA ARG A 48 -11.67 -11.62 -5.01
C ARG A 48 -11.33 -10.18 -5.36
N THR A 49 -11.30 -9.86 -6.65
CA THR A 49 -11.20 -8.48 -7.11
C THR A 49 -12.44 -7.70 -6.67
N VAL A 50 -12.22 -6.53 -6.08
CA VAL A 50 -13.30 -5.63 -5.63
C VAL A 50 -13.54 -4.52 -6.67
N SER A 51 -14.73 -3.91 -6.64
CA SER A 51 -15.02 -2.80 -7.54
C SER A 51 -14.41 -1.49 -7.02
N PRO A 52 -14.15 -0.48 -7.88
CA PRO A 52 -13.66 0.82 -7.44
C PRO A 52 -14.57 1.55 -6.44
N GLU A 53 -15.87 1.23 -6.44
CA GLU A 53 -16.85 1.75 -5.47
C GLU A 53 -16.70 1.12 -4.08
N GLU A 54 -16.07 -0.04 -3.98
CA GLU A 54 -15.71 -0.64 -2.69
C GLU A 54 -14.34 -0.15 -2.23
N LEU A 55 -13.31 -0.32 -3.06
CA LEU A 55 -12.00 0.29 -2.86
C LEU A 55 -11.29 0.52 -4.19
N GLY A 56 -10.79 1.74 -4.39
CA GLY A 56 -10.00 2.11 -5.55
C GLY A 56 -8.90 3.09 -5.20
N THR A 57 -7.76 2.95 -5.88
CA THR A 57 -6.68 3.95 -5.89
C THR A 57 -6.45 4.44 -7.31
N ILE A 58 -6.58 5.74 -7.52
CA ILE A 58 -6.45 6.40 -8.84
C ILE A 58 -5.53 7.62 -8.74
N ALA A 59 -4.92 8.00 -9.85
CA ALA A 59 -4.31 9.31 -9.99
C ALA A 59 -5.36 10.42 -9.80
N GLY A 60 -4.94 11.55 -9.25
CA GLY A 60 -5.76 12.75 -9.26
C GLY A 60 -6.11 13.18 -10.71
N PRO A 61 -7.22 13.91 -10.93
CA PRO A 61 -7.63 14.30 -12.27
C PRO A 61 -6.60 15.20 -12.97
N SER A 62 -6.18 14.81 -14.17
CA SER A 62 -5.17 15.55 -14.95
C SER A 62 -5.65 16.94 -15.40
N HIS A 63 -6.95 17.13 -15.60
CA HIS A 63 -7.51 18.44 -15.96
C HIS A 63 -7.45 19.45 -14.79
N CYS A 64 -7.22 18.98 -13.57
CA CYS A 64 -6.89 19.79 -12.40
C CYS A 64 -5.37 19.91 -12.15
N GLY A 65 -4.53 19.22 -12.93
CA GLY A 65 -3.09 19.13 -12.69
C GLY A 65 -2.71 18.29 -11.46
N TRP A 66 -3.57 17.34 -11.06
CA TRP A 66 -3.38 16.55 -9.83
C TRP A 66 -2.85 15.13 -10.08
N GLU A 67 -2.39 14.83 -11.30
CA GLU A 67 -2.00 13.46 -11.70
C GLU A 67 -0.86 12.86 -10.89
N SER A 68 -0.07 13.68 -10.19
CA SER A 68 0.98 13.18 -9.28
C SER A 68 0.48 12.78 -7.89
N ALA A 69 -0.76 13.13 -7.54
CA ALA A 69 -1.38 12.70 -6.29
C ALA A 69 -2.12 11.37 -6.50
N THR A 70 -2.15 10.53 -5.47
CA THR A 70 -2.93 9.29 -5.44
C THR A 70 -4.10 9.44 -4.49
N PHE A 71 -5.29 9.12 -4.99
CA PHE A 71 -6.55 9.20 -4.27
C PHE A 71 -6.99 7.76 -3.96
N LEU A 72 -7.03 7.40 -2.68
CA LEU A 72 -7.66 6.17 -2.21
C LEU A 72 -9.09 6.51 -1.79
N ASN A 73 -10.06 5.94 -2.49
CA ASN A 73 -11.47 5.97 -2.11
C ASN A 73 -11.86 4.59 -1.59
N ILE A 74 -12.53 4.55 -0.44
CA ILE A 74 -12.99 3.31 0.20
C ILE A 74 -14.42 3.50 0.70
N GLY A 75 -15.29 2.53 0.42
CA GLY A 75 -16.62 2.47 1.02
C GLY A 75 -16.53 2.37 2.54
N TRP A 76 -17.43 3.05 3.25
CA TRP A 76 -17.38 3.14 4.70
C TRP A 76 -18.64 2.58 5.36
N PRO A 77 -18.51 1.57 6.26
CA PRO A 77 -17.27 0.91 6.70
C PRO A 77 -16.60 0.04 5.61
N PRO A 78 -15.32 -0.36 5.77
CA PRO A 78 -14.63 -1.25 4.83
C PRO A 78 -15.44 -2.51 4.49
N GLY A 79 -15.43 -2.92 3.23
CA GLY A 79 -16.24 -4.04 2.71
C GLY A 79 -17.62 -3.63 2.21
N THR A 80 -17.93 -2.33 2.18
CA THR A 80 -19.18 -1.79 1.62
C THR A 80 -18.92 -1.09 0.30
N HIS A 81 -19.94 -0.98 -0.55
CA HIS A 81 -19.90 -0.16 -1.76
C HIS A 81 -20.39 1.25 -1.46
N SER A 82 -19.68 2.26 -1.94
CA SER A 82 -20.14 3.64 -1.91
C SER A 82 -20.93 3.99 -3.18
N GLY A 83 -22.16 4.46 -3.04
CA GLY A 83 -22.92 5.09 -4.14
C GLY A 83 -22.84 6.63 -4.12
N SER A 84 -22.18 7.20 -3.11
CA SER A 84 -22.05 8.64 -2.90
C SER A 84 -20.84 8.97 -2.02
N ALA A 85 -20.40 10.23 -2.04
CA ALA A 85 -19.30 10.71 -1.20
C ALA A 85 -19.57 10.52 0.31
N ALA A 86 -20.83 10.61 0.74
CA ALA A 86 -21.22 10.41 2.15
C ALA A 86 -21.03 8.97 2.64
N GLN A 87 -20.94 8.00 1.72
CA GLN A 87 -20.75 6.58 2.01
C GLN A 87 -19.30 6.13 1.81
N ALA A 88 -18.38 7.08 1.58
CA ALA A 88 -16.97 6.79 1.34
C ALA A 88 -16.08 7.60 2.29
N ARG A 89 -14.83 7.15 2.40
CA ARG A 89 -13.73 7.98 2.87
C ARG A 89 -12.70 8.12 1.75
N GLN A 90 -12.10 9.30 1.66
CA GLN A 90 -10.99 9.56 0.75
C GLN A 90 -9.72 9.83 1.54
N TYR A 91 -8.62 9.25 1.09
CA TYR A 91 -7.29 9.47 1.64
C TYR A 91 -6.35 9.82 0.49
N ILE A 92 -5.46 10.80 0.70
CA ILE A 92 -4.66 11.37 -0.37
C ILE A 92 -3.17 11.22 -0.06
N ARG A 93 -2.45 10.54 -0.95
CA ARG A 93 -0.98 10.58 -1.03
C ARG A 93 -0.60 11.65 -2.04
N ASP A 94 -0.21 12.82 -1.55
CA ASP A 94 0.21 13.96 -2.38
C ASP A 94 1.57 14.51 -1.92
N PRO A 95 2.69 13.88 -2.30
CA PRO A 95 4.02 14.32 -1.89
C PRO A 95 4.46 15.62 -2.58
N LYS A 96 3.76 16.05 -3.64
CA LYS A 96 4.09 17.27 -4.40
C LYS A 96 3.16 18.45 -4.09
N ALA A 97 2.20 18.25 -3.17
CA ALA A 97 1.21 19.25 -2.78
C ALA A 97 0.47 19.87 -3.98
N VAL A 98 0.09 19.05 -4.96
CA VAL A 98 -0.66 19.51 -6.14
C VAL A 98 -2.15 19.71 -5.84
N THR A 99 -2.67 19.07 -4.80
CA THR A 99 -4.06 19.20 -4.36
C THR A 99 -4.24 20.40 -3.42
N PRO A 100 -5.24 21.28 -3.63
CA PRO A 100 -5.43 22.49 -2.82
C PRO A 100 -6.13 22.24 -1.48
N THR A 101 -6.50 21.00 -1.17
CA THR A 101 -7.41 20.67 -0.06
C THR A 101 -6.71 20.64 1.31
N LYS A 102 -7.43 21.13 2.32
CA LYS A 102 -7.04 20.92 3.72
C LYS A 102 -7.35 19.49 4.15
N LEU A 103 -6.30 18.67 4.26
CA LEU A 103 -6.39 17.31 4.78
C LEU A 103 -6.54 17.34 6.32
N ARG A 104 -7.11 16.28 6.89
CA ARG A 104 -7.28 16.13 8.35
C ARG A 104 -5.94 16.05 9.10
N ASP A 105 -4.86 15.76 8.38
CA ASP A 105 -3.50 15.64 8.91
C ASP A 105 -2.44 15.71 7.80
N LEU A 106 -1.16 15.50 8.15
CA LEU A 106 -0.05 15.43 7.21
C LEU A 106 0.17 14.02 6.64
N LEU A 107 0.64 13.98 5.39
CA LEU A 107 1.21 12.79 4.77
C LEU A 107 2.53 12.41 5.43
N ASP A 108 2.67 11.14 5.80
CA ASP A 108 3.93 10.58 6.27
C ASP A 108 4.28 9.36 5.41
N LEU A 109 5.37 9.46 4.64
CA LEU A 109 5.83 8.41 3.73
C LEU A 109 6.68 7.33 4.44
N HIS A 110 7.01 7.55 5.72
CA HIS A 110 7.87 6.67 6.52
C HIS A 110 7.27 6.45 7.92
N ALA A 111 5.95 6.24 7.95
CA ALA A 111 5.20 6.09 9.17
C ALA A 111 5.59 4.82 9.94
N THR A 112 5.35 4.84 11.25
CA THR A 112 5.29 3.61 12.06
C THR A 112 3.84 3.16 12.13
N LEU A 113 3.57 1.88 11.88
CA LEU A 113 2.23 1.33 12.02
C LEU A 113 1.81 1.33 13.50
N PRO A 114 0.66 1.93 13.87
CA PRO A 114 0.16 1.88 15.24
C PRO A 114 -0.07 0.44 15.71
N SER A 115 0.14 0.19 17.00
CA SER A 115 -0.02 -1.15 17.58
C SER A 115 -1.46 -1.66 17.59
N ASP A 116 -2.44 -0.76 17.47
CA ASP A 116 -3.87 -1.09 17.38
C ASP A 116 -4.35 -1.19 15.91
N ALA A 117 -3.47 -0.96 14.93
CA ALA A 117 -3.83 -1.04 13.52
C ALA A 117 -4.13 -2.48 13.10
N SER A 118 -5.24 -2.66 12.40
CA SER A 118 -5.70 -3.94 11.87
C SER A 118 -5.82 -3.89 10.35
N ALA A 119 -5.46 -5.01 9.71
CA ALA A 119 -5.63 -5.15 8.26
C ALA A 119 -7.12 -5.12 7.91
N THR A 120 -7.47 -4.40 6.86
CA THR A 120 -8.85 -4.33 6.33
C THR A 120 -9.21 -5.51 5.44
N GLY A 121 -8.21 -6.29 5.02
CA GLY A 121 -8.31 -7.37 4.06
C GLY A 121 -8.08 -6.95 2.61
N TYR A 122 -7.96 -5.65 2.31
CA TYR A 122 -7.62 -5.18 0.97
C TYR A 122 -6.14 -5.34 0.67
N VAL A 123 -5.83 -5.98 -0.46
CA VAL A 123 -4.46 -6.25 -0.91
C VAL A 123 -4.31 -6.00 -2.41
N TYR A 124 -3.19 -5.38 -2.78
CA TYR A 124 -2.73 -5.24 -4.17
C TYR A 124 -1.22 -5.47 -4.25
N ARG A 125 -0.79 -6.52 -4.96
CA ARG A 125 0.64 -6.87 -5.15
C ARG A 125 1.47 -6.91 -3.86
N GLY A 126 0.88 -7.31 -2.73
CA GLY A 126 1.55 -7.34 -1.42
C GLY A 126 1.51 -6.02 -0.63
N ILE A 127 0.93 -4.95 -1.19
CA ILE A 127 0.50 -3.78 -0.43
C ILE A 127 -0.83 -4.08 0.22
N ALA A 128 -0.98 -3.75 1.50
CA ALA A 128 -2.20 -3.94 2.26
C ALA A 128 -2.66 -2.65 2.94
N VAL A 129 -3.97 -2.50 3.10
CA VAL A 129 -4.60 -1.34 3.74
C VAL A 129 -4.95 -1.67 5.18
N TYR A 130 -4.54 -0.80 6.11
CA TYR A 130 -4.74 -0.95 7.55
C TYR A 130 -5.47 0.28 8.11
N LEU A 131 -6.26 0.04 9.14
CA LEU A 131 -6.93 1.08 9.93
C LEU A 131 -6.58 0.89 11.39
N SER A 132 -6.29 2.00 12.07
CA SER A 132 -6.10 2.06 13.52
C SER A 132 -7.36 2.66 14.15
N PRO A 133 -8.03 1.99 15.11
CA PRO A 133 -9.18 2.57 15.80
C PRO A 133 -8.90 3.94 16.43
N SER A 134 -7.68 4.17 16.92
CA SER A 134 -7.28 5.46 17.50
C SER A 134 -7.01 6.57 16.47
N ASP A 135 -6.93 6.26 15.17
CA ASP A 135 -6.51 7.21 14.13
C ASP A 135 -7.33 7.18 12.83
N GLN A 136 -8.27 6.24 12.67
CA GLN A 136 -9.00 5.99 11.43
C GLN A 136 -9.81 7.20 10.92
N ASP A 137 -10.18 8.12 11.79
CA ASP A 137 -10.88 9.36 11.43
C ASP A 137 -9.95 10.43 10.83
N ARG A 138 -8.63 10.23 10.93
CA ARG A 138 -7.59 11.15 10.44
C ARG A 138 -6.78 10.56 9.30
N ALA A 139 -6.54 9.25 9.28
CA ALA A 139 -5.68 8.62 8.28
C ALA A 139 -5.98 7.14 8.03
N VAL A 140 -5.37 6.63 6.95
CA VAL A 140 -5.25 5.21 6.63
C VAL A 140 -3.78 4.85 6.53
N TYR A 141 -3.44 3.59 6.81
CA TYR A 141 -2.08 3.09 6.70
C TYR A 141 -1.97 2.17 5.50
N VAL A 142 -1.00 2.44 4.63
CA VAL A 142 -0.70 1.66 3.44
C VAL A 142 0.62 0.96 3.68
N VAL A 143 0.54 -0.36 3.86
CA VAL A 143 1.63 -1.19 4.37
C VAL A 143 2.22 -2.01 3.24
N GLY A 144 3.50 -1.82 2.97
CA GLY A 144 4.29 -2.68 2.10
C GLY A 144 5.12 -3.68 2.89
N THR A 145 6.15 -4.22 2.24
CA THR A 145 6.99 -5.25 2.85
C THR A 145 7.93 -4.69 3.91
N ARG A 146 8.44 -3.46 3.71
CA ARG A 146 9.43 -2.84 4.60
C ARG A 146 9.07 -1.42 5.01
N SER A 147 8.13 -0.78 4.35
CA SER A 147 7.69 0.57 4.68
C SER A 147 6.19 0.66 4.89
N VAL A 148 5.79 1.65 5.68
CA VAL A 148 4.41 2.04 5.92
C VAL A 148 4.29 3.50 5.54
N GLU A 149 3.26 3.82 4.77
CA GLU A 149 2.84 5.20 4.55
C GLU A 149 1.56 5.45 5.33
N ARG A 150 1.41 6.66 5.90
CA ARG A 150 0.19 7.13 6.54
C ARG A 150 -0.42 8.22 5.67
N TRP A 151 -1.55 7.91 5.05
CA TRP A 151 -2.22 8.82 4.12
C TRP A 151 -3.33 9.57 4.86
N PRO A 152 -3.29 10.90 4.90
CA PRO A 152 -4.27 11.70 5.62
C PRO A 152 -5.61 11.68 4.89
N ARG A 153 -6.68 11.76 5.68
CA ARG A 153 -8.05 11.78 5.20
C ARG A 153 -8.39 13.15 4.62
N SER A 154 -8.99 13.16 3.43
CA SER A 154 -9.70 14.33 2.91
C SER A 154 -11.14 14.30 3.42
N ASP A 155 -11.55 15.36 4.10
CA ASP A 155 -12.93 15.52 4.58
C ASP A 155 -13.28 17.01 4.71
N PRO A 156 -14.07 17.58 3.77
CA PRO A 156 -14.80 16.89 2.70
C PRO A 156 -13.87 16.20 1.68
N MET A 157 -14.41 15.25 0.92
CA MET A 157 -13.66 14.63 -0.19
C MET A 157 -13.23 15.71 -1.18
N THR A 158 -11.97 15.63 -1.61
CA THR A 158 -11.43 16.45 -2.68
C THR A 158 -12.06 16.02 -3.99
N LEU A 159 -12.71 16.98 -4.64
CA LEU A 159 -13.30 16.85 -5.96
C LEU A 159 -12.64 17.90 -6.87
N CYS A 160 -12.53 17.56 -8.15
CA CYS A 160 -12.14 18.52 -9.17
C CYS A 160 -13.43 19.17 -9.70
N GLU A 161 -13.51 20.49 -9.62
CA GLU A 161 -14.63 21.33 -10.09
C GLU A 161 -14.28 22.06 -11.39
#